data_AF-K1XP65-F1
#
_entry.id   AF-K1XP65-F1
#
_cell.length_a   1.000
_cell.length_b   1.000
_cell.length_c   1.000
_cell.angle_alpha   90.00
_cell.angle_beta   90.00
_cell.angle_gamma   90.00
#
_symmetry.space_group_name_H-M   'P 1'
#
loop_
_entity.id
_entity.type
_entity.pdbx_description
1 polymer ?
#
loop_
_entity_poly.entity_id
_entity_poly.type
_entity_poly.pdbx_seq_one_letter_code
_entity_poly.pdbx_strand_id
1 'polypeptide(L)'
;MPEMYQKKINILHLILILVITFFAVLILINIYVNSYSYKFIKSDIADLPRSNTVLVLGARVLPKNVMSNILLDRMSSAVELYKQKKVSKFLLSGDHGDKYYDEVNTMKTFLIKQGILGDDIFLDHAGFNTYDSIVRAKKIFQVNDLIIVTQKFHLNRSVYIARKIGLNAHGFIADRRTYFHRKYYAFREFFAKIKAFINVLSDKKPKFLGPAIPITGDSKLSWD
;
A
#
# COMPACT_ATOMS: atom_id res chain seq x y z
N MET A 1 -29.99 51.43 -28.10
CA MET A 1 -28.88 50.77 -27.38
C MET A 1 -29.44 49.48 -26.78
N PRO A 2 -28.93 48.28 -27.11
CA PRO A 2 -29.50 47.07 -26.54
C PRO A 2 -29.04 46.95 -25.09
N GLU A 3 -30.00 46.85 -24.18
CA GLU A 3 -29.76 46.51 -22.77
C GLU A 3 -28.94 45.23 -22.73
N MET A 4 -27.70 45.38 -22.26
CA MET A 4 -26.78 44.29 -22.04
C MET A 4 -27.34 43.45 -20.88
N TYR A 5 -28.12 42.43 -21.22
CA TYR A 5 -28.81 41.54 -20.29
C TYR A 5 -27.80 40.82 -19.39
N GLN A 6 -27.43 41.44 -18.26
CA GLN A 6 -26.60 40.79 -17.26
C GLN A 6 -27.41 39.65 -16.63
N LYS A 7 -27.21 38.43 -17.12
CA LYS A 7 -27.69 37.20 -16.46
C LYS A 7 -27.07 37.16 -15.06
N LYS A 8 -27.80 37.64 -14.04
CA LYS A 8 -27.42 37.45 -12.64
C LYS A 8 -27.38 35.94 -12.38
N ILE A 9 -26.19 35.41 -12.14
CA ILE A 9 -26.04 34.01 -11.71
C ILE A 9 -26.74 33.90 -10.35
N ASN A 10 -27.84 33.15 -10.32
CA ASN A 10 -28.55 32.89 -9.07
C ASN A 10 -27.62 32.12 -8.11
N ILE A 11 -27.63 32.45 -6.83
CA ILE A 11 -26.82 31.80 -5.79
C ILE A 11 -26.93 30.27 -5.83
N LEU A 12 -28.09 29.72 -6.18
CA LEU A 12 -28.29 28.29 -6.37
C LEU A 12 -27.44 27.71 -7.51
N HIS A 13 -27.29 28.44 -8.62
CA HIS A 13 -26.43 28.05 -9.73
C HIS A 13 -24.95 28.08 -9.33
N LEU A 14 -24.54 29.07 -8.54
CA LEU A 14 -23.16 29.13 -8.03
C LEU A 14 -22.86 27.95 -7.11
N ILE A 15 -23.77 27.63 -6.18
CA ILE A 15 -23.65 26.45 -5.29
C ILE A 15 -23.54 25.18 -6.12
N LEU A 16 -24.40 25.00 -7.13
CA LEU A 16 -24.35 23.83 -7.99
C LEU A 16 -23.01 23.70 -8.73
N ILE A 17 -22.47 24.79 -9.27
CA ILE A 17 -21.16 24.82 -9.92
C ILE A 17 -20.05 24.42 -8.94
N LEU A 18 -20.07 24.95 -7.71
CA LEU A 18 -19.08 24.61 -6.69
C LEU A 18 -19.13 23.13 -6.30
N VAL A 19 -20.34 22.57 -6.14
CA VAL A 19 -20.54 21.15 -5.83
C VAL A 19 -20.03 20.27 -6.99
N ILE A 20 -20.40 20.59 -8.23
CA ILE A 20 -19.92 19.85 -9.42
C ILE A 20 -18.39 19.92 -9.51
N THR A 21 -17.82 21.11 -9.32
CA THR A 21 -16.37 21.33 -9.36
C THR A 21 -15.66 20.53 -8.27
N PHE A 22 -16.20 20.51 -7.05
CA PHE A 22 -15.65 19.72 -5.94
C PHE A 22 -15.60 18.23 -6.30
N PHE A 23 -16.69 17.65 -6.78
CA PHE A 23 -16.72 16.24 -7.19
C PHE A 23 -15.81 15.96 -8.39
N ALA A 24 -15.73 16.87 -9.36
CA ALA A 24 -14.82 16.76 -10.50
C ALA A 24 -13.36 16.68 -10.03
N VAL A 25 -12.95 17.51 -9.07
CA VAL A 25 -11.59 17.46 -8.48
C VAL A 25 -11.33 16.11 -7.81
N LEU A 26 -12.27 15.56 -7.04
CA LEU A 26 -12.10 14.25 -6.40
C LEU A 26 -11.92 13.12 -7.42
N ILE A 27 -12.65 13.17 -8.53
CA ILE A 27 -12.53 12.22 -9.64
C ILE A 27 -11.17 12.39 -10.35
N LEU A 28 -10.75 13.63 -10.61
CA LEU A 28 -9.47 13.92 -11.25
C LEU A 28 -8.29 13.42 -10.40
N ILE A 29 -8.33 13.57 -9.08
CA ILE A 29 -7.31 13.00 -8.18
C ILE A 29 -7.24 11.48 -8.33
N ASN A 30 -8.40 10.82 -8.40
CA ASN A 30 -8.47 9.37 -8.57
C ASN A 30 -7.91 8.90 -9.91
N ILE A 31 -8.22 9.62 -11.00
CA ILE A 31 -7.66 9.38 -12.34
C ILE A 31 -6.15 9.58 -12.29
N TYR A 32 -5.68 10.69 -11.73
CA TYR A 32 -4.26 11.01 -11.61
C TYR A 32 -3.49 9.91 -10.88
N VAL A 33 -3.95 9.50 -9.69
CA VAL A 33 -3.30 8.43 -8.92
C VAL A 33 -3.23 7.13 -9.73
N ASN A 34 -4.34 6.70 -10.34
CA ASN A 34 -4.39 5.48 -11.14
C ASN A 34 -3.47 5.54 -12.36
N SER A 35 -3.53 6.62 -13.15
CA SER A 35 -2.72 6.78 -14.36
C SER A 35 -1.23 6.87 -14.03
N TYR A 36 -0.87 7.52 -12.92
CA TYR A 36 0.52 7.60 -12.46
C TYR A 36 1.06 6.22 -12.07
N SER A 37 0.28 5.40 -11.35
CA SER A 37 0.73 4.11 -10.84
C SER A 37 0.68 2.97 -11.85
N TYR A 38 -0.19 3.05 -12.86
CA TYR A 38 -0.49 1.94 -13.78
C TYR A 38 0.74 1.27 -14.39
N LYS A 39 1.69 2.06 -14.90
CA LYS A 39 2.91 1.54 -15.58
C LYS A 39 3.86 0.76 -14.68
N PHE A 40 3.73 0.90 -13.36
CA PHE A 40 4.59 0.25 -12.37
C PHE A 40 3.94 -0.99 -11.74
N ILE A 41 2.69 -1.30 -12.10
CA ILE A 41 1.95 -2.46 -11.60
C ILE A 41 2.03 -3.59 -12.62
N LYS A 42 2.46 -4.78 -12.17
CA LYS A 42 2.66 -5.96 -12.99
C LYS A 42 1.82 -7.13 -12.48
N SER A 43 1.34 -7.95 -13.42
CA SER A 43 0.70 -9.23 -13.14
C SER A 43 1.64 -10.41 -13.37
N ASP A 44 2.61 -10.25 -14.28
CA ASP A 44 3.62 -11.26 -14.56
C ASP A 44 4.90 -10.96 -13.77
N ILE A 45 5.50 -12.01 -13.20
CA ILE A 45 6.76 -11.92 -12.50
C ILE A 45 7.91 -11.61 -13.47
N ALA A 46 7.82 -12.07 -14.73
CA ALA A 46 8.81 -11.80 -15.77
C ALA A 46 9.01 -10.29 -15.97
N ASP A 47 7.92 -9.51 -15.94
CA ASP A 47 7.90 -8.06 -16.15
C ASP A 47 8.41 -7.23 -14.97
N LEU A 48 8.65 -7.86 -13.81
CA LEU A 48 9.15 -7.16 -12.63
C LEU A 48 10.67 -6.98 -12.71
N PRO A 49 11.21 -5.80 -12.38
CA PRO A 49 12.64 -5.70 -12.10
C PRO A 49 12.99 -6.52 -10.86
N ARG A 50 14.28 -6.85 -10.71
CA ARG A 50 14.77 -7.34 -9.42
C ARG A 50 14.76 -6.20 -8.42
N SER A 51 14.51 -6.54 -7.16
CA SER A 51 14.56 -5.62 -6.04
C SER A 51 15.10 -6.32 -4.80
N ASN A 52 15.67 -5.58 -3.86
CA ASN A 52 16.16 -6.15 -2.61
C ASN A 52 15.01 -6.60 -1.69
N THR A 53 13.87 -5.92 -1.75
CA THR A 53 12.81 -6.06 -0.74
C THR A 53 11.45 -6.30 -1.36
N VAL A 54 10.72 -7.29 -0.86
CA VAL A 54 9.27 -7.36 -1.01
C VAL A 54 8.60 -6.73 0.21
N LEU A 55 7.79 -5.69 -0.01
CA LEU A 55 6.90 -5.17 1.01
C LEU A 55 5.56 -5.88 0.91
N VAL A 56 5.25 -6.70 1.92
CA VAL A 56 3.94 -7.33 2.04
C VAL A 56 3.08 -6.48 2.96
N LEU A 57 2.06 -5.84 2.38
CA LEU A 57 1.11 -5.07 3.15
C LEU A 57 0.18 -5.99 3.92
N GLY A 58 -0.16 -5.58 5.13
CA GLY A 58 -1.04 -6.32 6.00
C GLY A 58 -2.51 -6.41 5.55
N ALA A 59 -3.17 -7.50 5.94
CA ALA A 59 -4.58 -7.77 5.80
C ALA A 59 -5.07 -8.67 6.95
N ARG A 60 -6.39 -8.83 7.07
CA ARG A 60 -7.01 -9.47 8.24
C ARG A 60 -6.42 -10.87 8.55
N VAL A 61 -6.04 -11.07 9.80
CA VAL A 61 -5.87 -12.37 10.45
C VAL A 61 -7.17 -12.72 11.20
N LEU A 62 -7.63 -13.95 11.04
CA LEU A 62 -8.79 -14.53 11.70
C LEU A 62 -8.39 -15.15 13.04
N PRO A 63 -9.34 -15.45 13.95
CA PRO A 63 -9.05 -16.13 15.20
C PRO A 63 -8.20 -17.39 14.98
N LYS A 64 -7.35 -17.71 15.97
CA LYS A 64 -6.37 -18.80 15.90
C LYS A 64 -5.27 -18.59 14.85
N ASN A 65 -4.89 -17.33 14.59
CA ASN A 65 -3.81 -16.95 13.68
C ASN A 65 -3.97 -17.49 12.26
N VAL A 66 -5.21 -17.56 11.78
CA VAL A 66 -5.51 -18.01 10.41
C VAL A 66 -5.53 -16.80 9.49
N MET A 67 -4.62 -16.75 8.53
CA MET A 67 -4.61 -15.66 7.53
C MET A 67 -5.91 -15.67 6.72
N SER A 68 -6.50 -14.48 6.49
CA SER A 68 -7.57 -14.36 5.49
C SER A 68 -7.06 -14.72 4.11
N ASN A 69 -7.96 -15.08 3.20
CA ASN A 69 -7.61 -15.36 1.79
C ASN A 69 -6.81 -14.22 1.14
N ILE A 70 -7.13 -12.97 1.47
CA ILE A 70 -6.41 -11.78 0.99
C ILE A 70 -4.95 -11.80 1.46
N LEU A 71 -4.73 -12.05 2.75
CA LEU A 71 -3.37 -12.09 3.31
C LEU A 71 -2.59 -13.30 2.81
N LEU A 72 -3.22 -14.48 2.77
CA LEU A 72 -2.61 -15.70 2.26
C LEU A 72 -2.15 -15.54 0.80
N ASP A 73 -2.97 -14.91 -0.05
CA ASP A 73 -2.59 -14.68 -1.44
C ASP A 73 -1.38 -13.72 -1.55
N ARG A 74 -1.34 -12.67 -0.72
CA ARG A 74 -0.18 -11.77 -0.65
C ARG A 74 1.09 -12.51 -0.24
N MET A 75 1.01 -13.30 0.82
CA MET A 75 2.13 -14.08 1.32
C MET A 75 2.60 -15.12 0.30
N SER A 76 1.67 -15.80 -0.36
CA SER A 76 1.98 -16.80 -1.39
C SER A 76 2.67 -16.17 -2.59
N SER A 77 2.19 -15.02 -3.06
CA SER A 77 2.84 -14.25 -4.13
C SER A 77 4.22 -13.74 -3.73
N ALA A 78 4.42 -13.31 -2.49
CA ALA A 78 5.73 -12.87 -2.00
C ALA A 78 6.75 -14.02 -1.96
N VAL A 79 6.33 -15.22 -1.54
CA VAL A 79 7.16 -16.43 -1.57
C VAL A 79 7.56 -16.78 -3.01
N GLU A 80 6.64 -16.63 -3.96
CA GLU A 80 6.91 -16.87 -5.38
C GLU A 80 7.99 -15.93 -5.93
N LEU A 81 7.89 -14.63 -5.62
CA LEU A 81 8.91 -13.63 -6.00
C LEU A 81 10.29 -13.96 -5.41
N TYR A 82 10.34 -14.41 -4.15
CA TYR A 82 11.59 -14.79 -3.50
C TYR A 82 12.21 -16.03 -4.17
N LYS A 83 11.41 -17.08 -4.39
CA LYS A 83 11.85 -18.32 -5.05
C LYS A 83 12.37 -18.08 -6.47
N GLN A 84 11.78 -17.12 -7.18
CA GLN A 84 12.24 -16.69 -8.51
C GLN A 84 13.39 -15.67 -8.49
N LYS A 85 13.98 -15.40 -7.32
CA LYS A 85 15.10 -14.46 -7.15
C LYS A 85 14.78 -13.04 -7.66
N LYS A 86 13.52 -12.62 -7.58
CA LYS A 86 13.10 -11.24 -7.84
C LYS A 86 13.25 -10.36 -6.62
N VAL A 87 13.20 -10.97 -5.43
CA VAL A 87 13.46 -10.32 -4.14
C VAL A 87 14.38 -11.18 -3.27
N SER A 88 15.08 -10.54 -2.33
CA SER A 88 15.96 -11.23 -1.37
C SER A 88 15.55 -11.07 0.08
N LYS A 89 14.76 -10.05 0.43
CA LYS A 89 14.31 -9.77 1.79
C LYS A 89 12.80 -9.51 1.83
N PHE A 90 12.16 -9.92 2.91
CA PHE A 90 10.77 -9.63 3.22
C PHE A 90 10.68 -8.50 4.23
N LEU A 91 9.82 -7.51 3.95
CA LEU A 91 9.34 -6.56 4.95
C LEU A 91 7.84 -6.78 5.12
N LEU A 92 7.44 -7.31 6.28
CA LEU A 92 6.05 -7.63 6.61
C LEU A 92 5.50 -6.49 7.46
N SER A 93 4.60 -5.67 6.89
CA SER A 93 4.07 -4.49 7.60
C SER A 93 2.60 -4.68 7.92
N GLY A 94 2.29 -4.65 9.22
CA GLY A 94 0.95 -4.87 9.76
C GLY A 94 0.74 -4.07 11.03
N ASP A 95 -0.50 -4.11 11.52
CA ASP A 95 -0.88 -3.46 12.77
C ASP A 95 -0.65 -4.43 13.93
N HIS A 96 0.09 -3.98 14.96
CA HIS A 96 0.26 -4.66 16.24
C HIS A 96 -0.42 -3.89 17.39
N GLY A 97 -1.43 -3.06 17.10
CA GLY A 97 -2.13 -2.20 18.06
C GLY A 97 -3.03 -2.93 19.06
N ASP A 98 -3.25 -4.25 18.89
CA ASP A 98 -4.00 -5.09 19.82
C ASP A 98 -3.12 -6.28 20.23
N LYS A 99 -2.96 -6.48 21.55
CA LYS A 99 -2.18 -7.56 22.15
C LYS A 99 -2.67 -8.97 21.77
N TYR A 100 -3.89 -9.10 21.25
CA TYR A 100 -4.45 -10.36 20.76
C TYR A 100 -4.40 -10.51 19.23
N TYR A 101 -3.83 -9.54 18.52
CA TYR A 101 -3.76 -9.52 17.07
C TYR A 101 -2.31 -9.44 16.61
N ASP A 102 -1.75 -10.62 16.32
CA ASP A 102 -0.35 -10.74 15.95
C ASP A 102 -0.18 -11.06 14.47
N GLU A 103 -0.49 -10.06 13.65
CA GLU A 103 -0.50 -10.20 12.20
C GLU A 103 0.88 -10.50 11.62
N VAL A 104 1.88 -9.70 12.01
CA VAL A 104 3.23 -9.83 11.45
C VAL A 104 3.94 -11.10 11.91
N ASN A 105 3.72 -11.60 13.13
CA ASN A 105 4.27 -12.92 13.51
C ASN A 105 3.50 -14.08 12.86
N THR A 106 2.22 -13.93 12.56
CA THR A 106 1.48 -14.91 11.74
C THR A 106 2.12 -15.01 10.35
N MET A 107 2.44 -13.87 9.73
CA MET A 107 3.13 -13.80 8.44
C MET A 107 4.56 -14.37 8.52
N LYS A 108 5.32 -14.03 9.57
CA LYS A 108 6.66 -14.60 9.85
C LYS A 108 6.62 -16.11 9.93
N THR A 109 5.72 -16.64 10.75
CA THR A 109 5.55 -18.09 10.97
C THR A 109 5.22 -18.79 9.66
N PHE A 110 4.38 -18.17 8.82
CA PHE A 110 4.11 -18.69 7.49
C PHE A 110 5.38 -18.79 6.63
N LEU A 111 6.22 -17.75 6.57
CA LEU A 111 7.46 -17.76 5.78
C LEU A 111 8.48 -18.79 6.27
N ILE A 112 8.64 -18.91 7.59
CA ILE A 112 9.54 -19.93 8.18
C ILE A 112 9.07 -21.34 7.77
N LYS A 113 7.76 -21.61 7.81
CA LYS A 113 7.19 -22.88 7.33
C LYS A 113 7.38 -23.11 5.83
N GLN A 114 7.60 -22.06 5.05
CA GLN A 114 7.96 -22.15 3.62
C GLN A 114 9.46 -22.33 3.37
N GLY A 115 10.27 -22.46 4.43
CA GLY A 115 11.72 -22.65 4.35
C GLY A 115 12.51 -21.35 4.14
N ILE A 116 11.90 -20.18 4.37
CA ILE A 116 12.59 -18.89 4.29
C ILE A 116 13.40 -18.67 5.57
N LEU A 117 14.66 -18.26 5.42
CA LEU A 117 15.55 -17.96 6.54
C LEU A 117 15.06 -16.75 7.33
N GLY A 118 15.14 -16.82 8.67
CA GLY A 118 14.75 -15.72 9.56
C GLY A 118 15.50 -14.42 9.27
N ASP A 119 16.77 -14.53 8.86
CA ASP A 119 17.64 -13.40 8.51
C ASP A 119 17.15 -12.61 7.28
N ASP A 120 16.21 -13.17 6.53
CA ASP A 120 15.57 -12.50 5.39
C ASP A 120 14.21 -11.85 5.73
N ILE A 121 13.74 -11.97 6.97
CA ILE A 121 12.37 -11.59 7.36
C ILE A 121 12.39 -10.43 8.37
N PHE A 122 11.95 -9.25 7.94
CA PHE A 122 11.81 -8.07 8.78
C PHE A 122 10.33 -7.79 9.10
N LEU A 123 10.05 -7.40 10.33
CA LEU A 123 8.68 -7.09 10.79
C LEU A 123 8.52 -5.60 11.06
N ASP A 124 7.44 -5.02 10.54
CA ASP A 124 7.01 -3.67 10.85
C ASP A 124 5.68 -3.70 11.60
N HIS A 125 5.79 -3.61 12.93
CA HIS A 125 4.67 -3.66 13.89
C HIS A 125 3.85 -2.35 13.95
N ALA A 126 4.32 -1.29 13.29
CA ALA A 126 3.68 0.03 13.30
C ALA A 126 3.11 0.42 11.92
N GLY A 127 2.71 -0.58 11.13
CA GLY A 127 2.07 -0.46 9.82
C GLY A 127 0.57 -0.14 9.89
N PHE A 128 0.14 0.82 10.71
CA PHE A 128 -1.28 1.11 11.00
C PHE A 128 -2.12 1.49 9.76
N ASN A 129 -1.47 1.99 8.73
CA ASN A 129 -2.07 2.19 7.42
C ASN A 129 -0.98 2.17 6.35
N THR A 130 -1.41 2.06 5.09
CA THR A 130 -0.48 1.95 3.94
C THR A 130 0.53 3.10 3.85
N TYR A 131 0.15 4.33 4.22
CA TYR A 131 1.09 5.44 4.19
C TYR A 131 2.16 5.27 5.26
N ASP A 132 1.77 4.87 6.49
CA ASP A 132 2.71 4.56 7.56
C ASP A 132 3.66 3.42 7.17
N SER A 133 3.14 2.29 6.66
CA SER A 133 3.94 1.16 6.17
C SER A 133 5.01 1.59 5.16
N ILE A 134 4.62 2.42 4.18
CA ILE A 134 5.52 2.82 3.10
C ILE A 134 6.55 3.85 3.57
N VAL A 135 6.14 4.82 4.39
CA VAL A 135 7.09 5.80 4.94
C VAL A 135 8.06 5.13 5.90
N ARG A 136 7.61 4.15 6.68
CA ARG A 136 8.46 3.38 7.58
C ARG A 136 9.41 2.45 6.81
N ALA A 137 8.95 1.82 5.72
CA ALA A 137 9.85 1.10 4.81
C ALA A 137 11.03 1.98 4.36
N LYS A 138 10.77 3.24 3.99
CA LYS A 138 11.82 4.20 3.62
C LYS A 138 12.67 4.66 4.81
N LYS A 139 12.05 5.14 5.89
CA LYS A 139 12.74 5.88 6.96
C LYS A 139 13.39 4.96 8.00
N ILE A 140 12.75 3.83 8.30
CA ILE A 140 13.13 2.91 9.38
C ILE A 140 13.90 1.73 8.81
N PHE A 141 13.33 1.10 7.78
CA PHE A 141 13.97 -0.03 7.13
C PHE A 141 14.96 0.37 6.04
N GLN A 142 15.10 1.67 5.77
CA GLN A 142 16.05 2.25 4.80
C GLN A 142 15.98 1.59 3.42
N VAL A 143 14.78 1.13 3.04
CA VAL A 143 14.51 0.53 1.75
C VAL A 143 14.55 1.63 0.69
N ASN A 144 15.23 1.37 -0.42
CA ASN A 144 15.29 2.28 -1.57
C ASN A 144 14.48 1.76 -2.76
N ASP A 145 14.58 0.46 -3.02
CA ASP A 145 13.87 -0.26 -4.07
C ASP A 145 13.02 -1.37 -3.45
N LEU A 146 11.78 -1.52 -3.91
CA LEU A 146 10.90 -2.58 -3.41
C LEU A 146 9.84 -3.03 -4.42
N ILE A 147 9.34 -4.24 -4.21
CA ILE A 147 8.12 -4.75 -4.83
C ILE A 147 7.01 -4.78 -3.76
N ILE A 148 5.94 -4.02 -3.98
CA ILE A 148 4.74 -4.04 -3.11
C ILE A 148 3.83 -5.16 -3.57
N VAL A 149 3.51 -6.08 -2.67
CA VAL A 149 2.56 -7.17 -2.93
C VAL A 149 1.24 -6.89 -2.20
N THR A 150 0.18 -6.66 -2.98
CA THR A 150 -1.20 -6.51 -2.50
C THR A 150 -2.19 -6.76 -3.65
N GLN A 151 -3.48 -6.70 -3.38
CA GLN A 151 -4.51 -6.89 -4.39
C GLN A 151 -4.56 -5.72 -5.38
N LYS A 152 -5.02 -5.99 -6.61
CA LYS A 152 -5.09 -5.02 -7.71
C LYS A 152 -5.78 -3.72 -7.32
N PHE A 153 -6.87 -3.79 -6.56
CA PHE A 153 -7.63 -2.62 -6.13
C PHE A 153 -6.81 -1.68 -5.22
N HIS A 154 -5.83 -2.20 -4.48
CA HIS A 154 -5.03 -1.49 -3.48
C HIS A 154 -3.65 -1.06 -4.02
N LEU A 155 -3.20 -1.64 -5.12
CA LEU A 155 -1.87 -1.34 -5.68
C LEU A 155 -1.71 0.10 -6.15
N ASN A 156 -2.73 0.69 -6.80
CA ASN A 156 -2.62 2.05 -7.35
C ASN A 156 -2.19 3.06 -6.26
N ARG A 157 -2.89 3.03 -5.12
CA ARG A 157 -2.58 3.90 -3.99
C ARG A 157 -1.21 3.60 -3.39
N SER A 158 -0.87 2.33 -3.21
CA SER A 158 0.37 1.92 -2.54
C SER A 158 1.60 2.32 -3.38
N VAL A 159 1.58 2.01 -4.68
CA VAL A 159 2.63 2.39 -5.63
C VAL A 159 2.72 3.92 -5.75
N TYR A 160 1.59 4.62 -5.81
CA TYR A 160 1.58 6.09 -5.85
C TYR A 160 2.33 6.69 -4.65
N ILE A 161 1.97 6.29 -3.42
CA ILE A 161 2.62 6.80 -2.20
C ILE A 161 4.12 6.52 -2.27
N ALA A 162 4.52 5.26 -2.50
CA ALA A 162 5.92 4.85 -2.47
C ALA A 162 6.78 5.67 -3.45
N ARG A 163 6.33 5.79 -4.69
CA ARG A 163 7.05 6.54 -5.71
C ARG A 163 7.08 8.04 -5.45
N LYS A 164 5.99 8.60 -4.89
CA LYS A 164 5.96 10.04 -4.56
C LYS A 164 6.87 10.40 -3.39
N ILE A 165 7.08 9.49 -2.46
CA ILE A 165 8.06 9.69 -1.39
C ILE A 165 9.48 9.27 -1.82
N GLY A 166 9.72 8.95 -3.09
CA GLY A 166 11.05 8.70 -3.64
C GLY A 166 11.56 7.26 -3.56
N LEU A 167 10.68 6.27 -3.33
CA LEU A 167 11.05 4.85 -3.44
C LEU A 167 10.99 4.38 -4.91
N ASN A 168 11.94 3.56 -5.33
CA ASN A 168 11.84 2.83 -6.58
C ASN A 168 10.92 1.61 -6.41
N ALA A 169 9.61 1.86 -6.42
CA ALA A 169 8.61 0.85 -6.15
C ALA A 169 7.91 0.34 -7.42
N HIS A 170 7.77 -0.99 -7.48
CA HIS A 170 6.86 -1.71 -8.38
C HIS A 170 5.75 -2.38 -7.58
N GLY A 171 4.60 -2.61 -8.21
CA GLY A 171 3.48 -3.33 -7.62
C GLY A 171 3.29 -4.69 -8.27
N PHE A 172 3.05 -5.74 -7.49
CA PHE A 172 2.69 -7.07 -7.99
C PHE A 172 1.28 -7.46 -7.55
N ILE A 173 0.45 -7.87 -8.52
CA ILE A 173 -0.94 -8.26 -8.30
C ILE A 173 -1.01 -9.61 -7.59
N ALA A 174 -1.48 -9.61 -6.35
CA ALA A 174 -1.68 -10.81 -5.54
C ALA A 174 -3.10 -11.41 -5.68
N ASP A 175 -3.86 -11.05 -6.72
CA ASP A 175 -5.22 -11.55 -6.91
C ASP A 175 -5.18 -13.01 -7.39
N ARG A 176 -5.13 -13.99 -6.48
CA ARG A 176 -5.14 -15.43 -6.82
C ARG A 176 -6.55 -16.03 -6.86
N ARG A 177 -7.57 -15.24 -6.48
CA ARG A 177 -8.98 -15.62 -6.45
C ARG A 177 -9.89 -14.40 -6.55
N THR A 178 -11.19 -14.64 -6.71
CA THR A 178 -12.21 -13.59 -6.60
C THR A 178 -12.56 -13.32 -5.14
N TYR A 179 -12.71 -12.04 -4.78
CA TYR A 179 -13.07 -11.63 -3.42
C TYR A 179 -14.50 -11.07 -3.39
N PHE A 180 -15.32 -11.57 -2.47
CA PHE A 180 -16.75 -11.22 -2.35
C PHE A 180 -17.02 -9.71 -2.25
N HIS A 181 -16.16 -8.96 -1.56
CA HIS A 181 -16.40 -7.55 -1.20
C HIS A 181 -15.80 -6.54 -2.21
N ARG A 182 -15.68 -6.91 -3.50
CA ARG A 182 -14.98 -6.10 -4.51
C ARG A 182 -15.53 -4.66 -4.65
N LYS A 183 -16.86 -4.48 -4.63
CA LYS A 183 -17.51 -3.16 -4.70
C LYS A 183 -17.17 -2.29 -3.49
N TYR A 184 -17.24 -2.88 -2.29
CA TYR A 184 -16.87 -2.20 -1.04
C TYR A 184 -15.40 -1.77 -1.06
N TYR A 185 -14.49 -2.65 -1.48
CA TYR A 185 -13.07 -2.29 -1.61
C TYR A 185 -12.85 -1.17 -2.63
N ALA A 186 -13.51 -1.20 -3.78
CA ALA A 186 -13.41 -0.14 -4.78
C ALA A 186 -13.86 1.22 -4.23
N PHE A 187 -15.01 1.26 -3.53
CA PHE A 187 -15.52 2.47 -2.90
C PHE A 187 -14.58 3.00 -1.81
N ARG A 188 -14.11 2.12 -0.92
CA ARG A 188 -13.12 2.49 0.11
C ARG A 188 -11.83 3.04 -0.51
N GLU A 189 -11.34 2.42 -1.59
CA GLU A 189 -10.11 2.87 -2.25
C GLU A 189 -10.27 4.20 -3.00
N PHE A 190 -11.48 4.59 -3.42
CA PHE A 190 -11.74 5.93 -3.97
C PHE A 190 -11.35 7.03 -2.96
N PHE A 191 -11.86 6.92 -1.73
CA PHE A 191 -11.53 7.87 -0.65
C PHE A 191 -10.10 7.70 -0.14
N ALA A 192 -9.60 6.46 -0.09
CA ALA A 192 -8.24 6.21 0.37
C ALA A 192 -7.20 6.84 -0.58
N LYS A 193 -7.45 6.88 -1.90
CA LYS A 193 -6.57 7.54 -2.88
C LYS A 193 -6.55 9.06 -2.68
N ILE A 194 -7.70 9.67 -2.40
CA ILE A 194 -7.77 11.11 -2.06
C ILE A 194 -6.96 11.39 -0.80
N LYS A 195 -7.15 10.60 0.25
CA LYS A 195 -6.36 10.71 1.49
C LYS A 195 -4.86 10.54 1.25
N ALA A 196 -4.46 9.57 0.41
CA ALA A 196 -3.06 9.34 0.06
C ALA A 196 -2.45 10.52 -0.71
N PHE A 197 -3.20 11.10 -1.64
CA PHE A 197 -2.79 12.30 -2.37
C PHE A 197 -2.51 13.45 -1.40
N ILE A 198 -3.42 13.73 -0.47
CA ILE A 198 -3.26 14.77 0.55
C ILE A 198 -2.06 14.47 1.48
N ASN A 199 -1.95 13.24 2.00
CA ASN A 199 -0.84 12.86 2.90
C ASN A 199 0.53 13.06 2.25
N VAL A 200 0.65 12.74 0.95
CA VAL A 200 1.88 12.95 0.17
C VAL A 200 2.18 14.43 0.01
N LEU A 201 1.18 15.26 -0.30
CA LEU A 201 1.37 16.72 -0.43
C LEU A 201 1.78 17.38 0.89
N SER A 202 1.25 16.90 2.01
CA SER A 202 1.53 17.47 3.33
C SER A 202 2.80 16.92 4.00
N ASP A 203 3.55 16.03 3.34
CA ASP A 203 4.66 15.25 3.93
C ASP A 203 4.33 14.75 5.34
N LYS A 204 3.17 14.10 5.48
CA LYS A 204 2.68 13.64 6.78
C LYS A 204 3.74 12.75 7.44
N LYS A 205 4.07 13.01 8.71
CA LYS A 205 4.92 12.11 9.50
C LYS A 205 4.12 10.85 9.89
N PRO A 206 4.73 9.65 9.87
CA PRO A 206 4.02 8.44 10.24
C PRO A 206 3.77 8.44 11.75
N LYS A 207 2.77 7.66 12.20
CA LYS A 207 2.33 7.65 13.60
C LYS A 207 3.45 7.28 14.58
N PHE A 208 4.35 6.39 14.18
CA PHE A 208 5.51 5.98 14.97
C PHE A 208 6.72 5.82 14.05
N LEU A 209 7.89 6.32 14.48
CA LEU A 209 9.15 6.16 13.75
C LEU A 209 10.06 5.13 14.42
N GLY A 210 10.31 5.17 15.74
CA GLY A 210 11.21 4.19 16.36
C GLY A 210 12.66 4.24 15.82
N PRO A 211 13.58 3.39 16.31
CA PRO A 211 14.96 3.34 15.84
C PRO A 211 15.05 2.76 14.42
N ALA A 212 16.09 3.13 13.66
CA ALA A 212 16.33 2.57 12.33
C ALA A 212 16.78 1.10 12.41
N ILE A 213 16.23 0.27 11.55
CA ILE A 213 16.54 -1.16 11.41
C ILE A 213 16.74 -1.44 9.91
N PRO A 214 17.91 -1.10 9.33
CA PRO A 214 18.12 -1.20 7.88
C PRO A 214 17.85 -2.61 7.37
N ILE A 215 17.21 -2.74 6.19
CA ILE A 215 16.87 -4.04 5.58
C ILE A 215 18.09 -4.90 5.24
N THR A 216 19.29 -4.30 5.24
CA THR A 216 20.58 -4.95 5.03
C THR A 216 21.23 -5.42 6.34
N GLY A 217 20.64 -5.10 7.49
CA GLY A 217 21.17 -5.42 8.82
C GLY A 217 20.59 -6.70 9.41
N ASP A 218 20.66 -6.81 10.75
CA ASP A 218 20.09 -7.95 11.49
C ASP A 218 18.55 -7.83 11.57
N SER A 219 17.87 -8.79 10.97
CA SER A 219 16.41 -8.83 10.93
C SER A 219 15.79 -9.05 12.30
N LYS A 220 16.51 -9.69 13.24
CA LYS A 220 16.02 -10.02 14.59
C LYS A 220 15.78 -8.77 15.42
N LEU A 221 16.43 -7.65 15.09
CA LEU A 221 16.16 -6.35 15.73
C LEU A 221 14.75 -5.83 15.46
N SER A 222 14.09 -6.34 14.43
CA SER A 222 12.70 -6.00 14.11
C SER A 222 11.68 -6.97 14.70
N TRP A 223 12.14 -8.06 15.33
CA TRP A 223 11.27 -9.03 15.98
C TRP A 223 11.04 -8.60 17.44
N ASP A 224 9.88 -8.96 17.99
CA ASP A 224 9.53 -8.69 19.40
C ASP A 224 10.54 -9.28 20.40
#